data_AF-A0A0F4QM43-F1
#
_entry.id   AF-A0A0F4QM43-F1
#
_cell.length_a   1.000
_cell.length_b   1.000
_cell.length_c   1.000
_cell.angle_alpha   90.00
_cell.angle_beta   90.00
_cell.angle_gamma   90.00
#
_symmetry.space_group_name_H-M   'P 1'
#
loop_
_entity.id
_entity.type
_entity.pdbx_description
1 polymer ?
#
loop_
_entity_poly.entity_id
_entity_poly.type
_entity_poly.pdbx_seq_one_letter_code
_entity_poly.pdbx_strand_id
1 'polypeptide(L)'
;MIKFKALMNAIHQSIHSAAQAVEAEGVKHIETFFDAIKHEELDIDDQGIAPESYITHRPKMVAMAFPSRTEKGVETVMVNVPLITLSPVSSPRIQEVKFKAELDVTTNEDNELMVAFANSNKRGLLTNCDHKSTNTAIEITLKGNEPPEGLQLVIEGYEKALRSQIPG
;
A
#
# COMPACT_ATOMS: atom_id res chain seq x y z
N MET A 1 34.32 2.49 -1.42
CA MET A 1 33.32 3.57 -1.27
C MET A 1 32.45 3.58 -2.52
N ILE A 2 31.18 3.90 -2.37
CA ILE A 2 30.22 4.02 -3.48
C ILE A 2 29.83 5.49 -3.64
N LYS A 3 29.37 5.89 -4.83
CA LYS A 3 28.79 7.21 -5.02
C LYS A 3 27.55 7.33 -4.14
N PHE A 4 27.39 8.42 -3.41
CA PHE A 4 26.22 8.65 -2.56
C PHE A 4 24.91 8.57 -3.36
N LYS A 5 24.91 9.09 -4.59
CA LYS A 5 23.78 8.96 -5.53
C LYS A 5 23.41 7.49 -5.79
N ALA A 6 24.40 6.61 -5.93
CA ALA A 6 24.15 5.18 -6.15
C ALA A 6 23.55 4.52 -4.90
N LEU A 7 24.02 4.87 -3.70
CA LEU A 7 23.41 4.44 -2.44
C LEU A 7 21.94 4.87 -2.35
N MET A 8 21.66 6.15 -2.61
CA MET A 8 20.30 6.70 -2.56
C MET A 8 19.36 6.03 -3.57
N ASN A 9 19.84 5.78 -4.80
CA ASN A 9 19.06 5.07 -5.81
C ASN A 9 18.76 3.63 -5.40
N ALA A 10 19.73 2.92 -4.83
CA ALA A 10 19.53 1.55 -4.34
C ALA A 10 18.53 1.50 -3.18
N ILE A 11 18.62 2.43 -2.22
CA ILE A 11 17.64 2.57 -1.12
C ILE A 11 16.25 2.83 -1.69
N HIS A 12 16.11 3.78 -2.61
CA HIS A 12 14.83 4.12 -3.22
C HIS A 12 14.20 2.92 -3.95
N GLN A 13 14.98 2.21 -4.77
CA GLN A 13 14.51 1.01 -5.47
C GLN A 13 14.07 -0.08 -4.49
N SER A 14 14.84 -0.31 -3.42
CA SER A 14 14.51 -1.32 -2.40
C SER A 14 13.21 -0.98 -1.66
N ILE A 15 13.02 0.29 -1.30
CA ILE A 15 11.78 0.77 -0.67
C ILE A 15 10.60 0.64 -1.62
N HIS A 16 10.78 0.99 -2.90
CA HIS A 16 9.71 0.87 -3.90
C HIS A 16 9.28 -0.59 -4.09
N SER A 17 10.23 -1.52 -4.23
CA SER A 17 9.93 -2.96 -4.33
C SER A 17 9.26 -3.50 -3.06
N ALA A 18 9.70 -3.05 -1.88
CA ALA A 18 9.05 -3.42 -0.62
C ALA A 18 7.61 -2.87 -0.55
N ALA A 19 7.40 -1.62 -0.96
CA ALA A 19 6.06 -1.01 -1.01
C ALA A 19 5.14 -1.79 -1.95
N GLN A 20 5.60 -2.12 -3.16
CA GLN A 20 4.83 -2.93 -4.11
C GLN A 20 4.47 -4.31 -3.56
N ALA A 21 5.40 -4.98 -2.87
CA ALA A 21 5.15 -6.29 -2.28
C ALA A 21 4.05 -6.23 -1.20
N VAL A 22 4.07 -5.17 -0.38
CA VAL A 22 3.08 -4.92 0.67
C VAL A 22 1.72 -4.55 0.06
N GLU A 23 1.70 -3.69 -0.96
CA GLU A 23 0.48 -3.29 -1.66
C GLU A 23 -0.20 -4.48 -2.37
N ALA A 24 0.58 -5.39 -2.95
CA ALA A 24 0.07 -6.60 -3.60
C ALA A 24 -0.68 -7.52 -2.62
N GLU A 25 -0.30 -7.54 -1.35
CA GLU A 25 -1.05 -8.24 -0.30
C GLU A 25 -2.39 -7.56 -0.01
N GLY A 26 -2.41 -6.23 -0.01
CA GLY A 26 -3.63 -5.43 0.13
C GLY A 26 -4.64 -5.70 -0.99
N VAL A 27 -4.19 -5.79 -2.25
CA VAL A 27 -5.06 -6.11 -3.40
C VAL A 27 -5.73 -7.47 -3.24
N LYS A 28 -4.97 -8.50 -2.83
CA LYS A 28 -5.52 -9.84 -2.57
C LYS A 28 -6.60 -9.81 -1.48
N HIS A 29 -6.44 -8.96 -0.47
CA HIS A 29 -7.46 -8.80 0.55
C HIS A 29 -8.76 -8.20 -0.02
N ILE A 30 -8.66 -7.18 -0.89
CA ILE A 30 -9.81 -6.57 -1.55
C ILE A 30 -10.58 -7.60 -2.39
N GLU A 31 -9.87 -8.44 -3.16
CA GLU A 31 -10.48 -9.51 -3.98
C GLU A 31 -11.36 -10.46 -3.16
N THR A 32 -11.10 -10.65 -1.87
CA THR A 32 -11.92 -11.51 -1.01
C THR A 32 -13.36 -11.00 -0.83
N PHE A 33 -13.61 -9.71 -1.04
CA PHE A 33 -14.93 -9.09 -0.87
C PHE A 33 -15.79 -9.12 -2.13
N PHE A 34 -15.28 -9.60 -3.26
CA PHE A 34 -16.00 -9.60 -4.52
C PHE A 34 -16.09 -11.00 -5.14
N ASP A 35 -17.18 -11.25 -5.84
CA ASP A 35 -17.36 -12.41 -6.72
C ASP A 35 -17.21 -11.95 -8.16
N ALA A 36 -16.43 -12.70 -8.95
CA ALA A 36 -16.37 -12.51 -10.40
C ALA A 36 -17.64 -13.07 -11.04
N ILE A 37 -18.41 -12.21 -11.71
CA ILE A 37 -19.51 -12.59 -12.58
C ILE A 37 -18.91 -12.79 -13.97
N LYS A 38 -18.81 -14.06 -14.37
CA LYS A 38 -18.60 -14.39 -15.78
C LYS A 38 -19.93 -14.17 -16.49
N HIS A 39 -19.97 -13.22 -17.41
CA HIS A 39 -21.07 -13.13 -18.35
C HIS A 39 -20.94 -14.29 -19.33
N GLU A 40 -21.75 -15.33 -19.16
CA GLU A 40 -21.88 -16.37 -20.19
C GLU A 40 -22.71 -15.87 -21.40
N GLU A 41 -23.38 -14.72 -21.27
CA GLU A 41 -24.28 -14.16 -22.28
C GLU A 41 -24.12 -12.64 -22.33
N LEU A 42 -23.10 -12.14 -23.03
CA LEU A 42 -23.24 -10.86 -23.72
C LEU A 42 -23.46 -11.21 -25.18
N ASP A 43 -24.66 -10.87 -25.67
CA ASP A 43 -25.05 -11.02 -27.06
C ASP A 43 -23.89 -10.59 -27.97
N ILE A 44 -23.45 -11.53 -28.80
CA ILE A 44 -22.48 -11.31 -29.86
C ILE A 44 -23.02 -10.12 -30.66
N ASP A 45 -22.24 -9.06 -30.79
CA ASP A 45 -22.58 -8.04 -31.77
C ASP A 45 -22.63 -8.68 -33.16
N ASP A 46 -23.39 -8.09 -34.08
CA ASP A 46 -23.60 -8.60 -35.46
C ASP A 46 -22.29 -8.64 -36.30
N GLN A 47 -21.12 -8.44 -35.67
CA GLN A 47 -19.78 -8.36 -36.24
C GLN A 47 -18.82 -9.43 -35.68
N GLY A 48 -19.25 -10.23 -34.69
CA GLY A 48 -18.51 -11.42 -34.24
C GLY A 48 -17.22 -11.12 -33.49
N ILE A 49 -17.06 -9.90 -32.93
CA ILE A 49 -15.88 -9.54 -32.14
C ILE A 49 -16.33 -9.34 -30.69
N ALA A 50 -16.22 -10.40 -29.89
CA ALA A 50 -16.38 -10.28 -28.45
C ALA A 50 -15.30 -9.31 -27.91
N PRO A 51 -15.67 -8.17 -27.30
CA PRO A 51 -14.69 -7.34 -26.61
C PRO A 51 -14.12 -8.17 -25.45
N GLU A 52 -12.80 -8.09 -25.25
CA GLU A 52 -12.07 -8.86 -24.24
C GLU A 52 -12.87 -8.93 -22.93
N SER A 53 -13.18 -10.15 -22.48
CA SER A 53 -14.11 -10.47 -21.41
C SER A 53 -14.11 -9.44 -20.26
N TYR A 54 -15.10 -8.55 -20.23
CA TYR A 54 -15.31 -7.67 -19.10
C TYR A 54 -15.84 -8.49 -17.92
N ILE A 55 -14.93 -9.00 -17.09
CA ILE A 55 -15.30 -9.66 -15.84
C ILE A 55 -15.94 -8.59 -14.94
N THR A 56 -17.24 -8.73 -14.70
CA THR A 56 -17.94 -7.84 -13.77
C THR A 56 -17.75 -8.36 -12.36
N HIS A 57 -17.26 -7.54 -11.43
CA HIS A 57 -17.13 -7.93 -10.02
C HIS A 57 -18.34 -7.44 -9.22
N ARG A 58 -18.99 -8.33 -8.46
CA ARG A 58 -20.09 -7.99 -7.55
C ARG A 58 -19.63 -8.13 -6.11
N PRO A 59 -19.93 -7.17 -5.21
CA PRO A 59 -19.60 -7.31 -3.80
C PRO A 59 -20.34 -8.49 -3.17
N LYS A 60 -19.67 -9.20 -2.28
CA LYS A 60 -20.28 -10.22 -1.41
C LYS A 60 -21.14 -9.51 -0.37
N MET A 61 -22.35 -10.02 -0.17
CA MET A 61 -23.35 -9.45 0.73
C MET A 61 -23.60 -10.40 1.91
N VAL A 62 -23.90 -9.86 3.09
CA VAL A 62 -24.37 -10.61 4.26
C VAL A 62 -25.72 -10.05 4.72
N ALA A 63 -26.67 -10.95 4.98
CA ALA A 63 -27.96 -10.59 5.56
C ALA A 63 -27.80 -10.50 7.09
N MET A 64 -28.11 -9.34 7.66
CA MET A 64 -27.98 -9.07 9.09
C MET A 64 -29.34 -8.69 9.68
N ALA A 65 -29.65 -9.24 10.84
CA ALA A 65 -30.83 -8.90 11.61
C ALA A 65 -30.57 -7.62 12.41
N PHE A 66 -31.30 -6.54 12.11
CA PHE A 66 -31.13 -5.22 12.72
C PHE A 66 -32.37 -4.81 13.52
N PRO A 67 -32.23 -4.32 14.76
CA PRO A 67 -33.36 -3.85 15.55
C PRO A 67 -33.88 -2.51 15.02
N SER A 68 -35.18 -2.42 14.77
CA SER A 68 -35.87 -1.20 14.34
C SER A 68 -36.97 -0.86 15.33
N ARG A 69 -37.11 0.42 15.67
CA ARG A 69 -38.14 0.90 16.59
C ARG A 69 -39.39 1.24 15.79
N THR A 70 -40.46 0.50 16.02
CA THR A 70 -41.77 0.73 15.41
C THR A 70 -42.77 1.16 16.48
N GLU A 71 -43.98 1.56 16.07
CA GLU A 71 -45.08 1.88 17.00
C GLU A 71 -45.46 0.71 17.90
N LYS A 72 -45.11 -0.53 17.52
CA LYS A 72 -45.42 -1.77 18.25
C LYS A 72 -44.31 -2.24 19.18
N GLY A 73 -43.17 -1.54 19.23
CA GLY A 73 -42.00 -1.93 20.02
C GLY A 73 -40.74 -2.08 19.17
N VAL A 74 -39.81 -2.92 19.61
CA VAL A 74 -38.60 -3.22 18.84
C VAL A 74 -38.89 -4.43 17.95
N GLU A 75 -38.91 -4.22 16.65
CA GLU A 75 -39.01 -5.28 15.64
C GLU A 75 -37.65 -5.53 14.99
N THR A 76 -37.47 -6.71 14.41
CA THR A 76 -36.23 -7.06 13.71
C THR A 76 -36.44 -6.95 12.20
N VAL A 77 -35.55 -6.21 11.53
CA VAL A 77 -35.56 -6.04 10.07
C VAL A 77 -34.29 -6.68 9.51
N MET A 78 -34.41 -7.38 8.38
CA MET A 78 -33.25 -7.93 7.68
C MET A 78 -32.63 -6.88 6.76
N VAL A 79 -31.33 -6.62 6.93
CA VAL A 79 -30.55 -5.65 6.14
C VAL A 79 -29.47 -6.39 5.37
N ASN A 80 -29.27 -6.05 4.09
CA ASN A 80 -28.23 -6.66 3.26
C ASN A 80 -27.00 -5.75 3.21
N VAL A 81 -25.92 -6.20 3.85
CA VAL A 81 -24.70 -5.41 4.05
C VAL A 81 -23.58 -5.93 3.16
N PRO A 82 -22.90 -5.08 2.37
CA PRO A 82 -21.69 -5.48 1.66
C PRO A 82 -20.58 -5.84 2.65
N LEU A 83 -19.92 -7.00 2.49
CA LEU A 83 -18.86 -7.43 3.43
C LEU A 83 -17.71 -6.44 3.54
N ILE A 84 -17.41 -5.71 2.46
CA ILE A 84 -16.34 -4.69 2.44
C ILE A 84 -16.59 -3.55 3.45
N THR A 85 -17.84 -3.25 3.81
CA THR A 85 -18.15 -2.20 4.80
C THR A 85 -18.00 -2.66 6.24
N LEU A 86 -17.89 -3.97 6.47
CA LEU A 86 -17.73 -4.56 7.81
C LEU A 86 -16.27 -4.87 8.15
N SER A 87 -15.41 -4.93 7.13
CA SER A 87 -13.98 -5.14 7.33
C SER A 87 -13.26 -3.80 7.49
N PRO A 88 -12.37 -3.64 8.48
CA PRO A 88 -11.44 -2.53 8.46
C PRO A 88 -10.62 -2.61 7.18
N VAL A 89 -10.78 -1.64 6.28
CA VAL A 89 -9.95 -1.55 5.08
C VAL A 89 -8.57 -1.03 5.50
N SER A 90 -7.75 -1.93 6.03
CA SER A 90 -6.33 -1.69 6.23
C SER A 90 -5.63 -2.11 4.94
N SER A 91 -5.33 -1.14 4.07
CA SER A 91 -4.33 -1.37 3.04
C SER A 91 -2.98 -1.35 3.73
N PRO A 92 -2.29 -2.50 3.89
CA PRO A 92 -0.94 -2.47 4.41
C PRO A 92 -0.12 -1.58 3.48
N ARG A 93 0.66 -0.65 4.06
CA ARG A 93 1.50 0.30 3.33
C ARG A 93 2.67 0.73 4.19
N ILE A 94 3.77 1.07 3.54
CA ILE A 94 4.92 1.69 4.20
C ILE A 94 4.58 3.16 4.43
N GLN A 95 4.33 3.56 5.69
CA GLN A 95 4.02 4.96 6.02
C GLN A 95 5.28 5.82 6.15
N GLU A 96 6.34 5.27 6.74
CA GLU A 96 7.59 5.99 6.98
C GLU A 96 8.76 5.01 6.95
N VAL A 97 9.84 5.37 6.26
CA VAL A 97 11.13 4.67 6.33
C VAL A 97 12.15 5.59 6.95
N LYS A 98 12.73 5.17 8.08
CA LYS A 98 13.84 5.85 8.75
C LYS A 98 15.12 5.05 8.56
N PHE A 99 16.02 5.58 7.74
CA PHE A 99 17.35 5.02 7.57
C PHE A 99 18.35 5.83 8.40
N LYS A 100 19.08 5.16 9.29
CA LYS A 100 20.16 5.76 10.10
C LYS A 100 21.44 4.96 9.90
N ALA A 101 22.50 5.63 9.47
CA ALA A 101 23.81 5.00 9.30
C ALA A 101 24.95 5.98 9.61
N GLU A 102 26.03 5.44 10.14
CA GLU A 102 27.32 6.12 10.25
C GLU A 102 28.12 5.84 8.97
N LEU A 103 28.39 6.89 8.20
CA LEU A 103 29.12 6.80 6.94
C LEU A 103 30.42 7.61 7.01
N ASP A 104 31.46 7.04 6.41
CA ASP A 104 32.67 7.75 6.05
C ASP A 104 32.41 8.49 4.74
N VAL A 105 32.52 9.81 4.76
CA VAL A 105 32.24 10.67 3.60
C VAL A 105 33.53 11.29 3.08
N THR A 106 33.75 11.18 1.77
CA THR A 106 34.85 11.84 1.04
C THR A 106 34.36 12.35 -0.32
N THR A 107 35.19 13.12 -1.02
CA THR A 107 34.90 13.61 -2.37
C THR A 107 35.98 13.10 -3.33
N ASN A 108 35.59 12.67 -4.53
CA ASN A 108 36.54 12.24 -5.57
C ASN A 108 37.03 13.42 -6.44
N GLU A 109 37.89 13.13 -7.41
CA GLU A 109 38.46 14.12 -8.35
C GLU A 109 37.38 14.81 -9.22
N ASP A 110 36.24 14.15 -9.44
CA ASP A 110 35.08 14.68 -10.18
C ASP A 110 34.12 15.49 -9.30
N ASN A 111 34.51 15.83 -8.06
CA ASN A 111 33.68 16.52 -7.07
C ASN A 111 32.39 15.76 -6.67
N GLU A 112 32.34 14.44 -6.86
CA GLU A 112 31.23 13.59 -6.44
C GLU A 112 31.39 13.10 -5.01
N LEU A 113 30.28 13.06 -4.27
CA LEU A 113 30.25 12.55 -2.90
C LEU A 113 30.40 11.02 -2.88
N MET A 114 31.41 10.54 -2.19
CA MET A 114 31.72 9.14 -1.98
C MET A 114 31.45 8.76 -0.53
N VAL A 115 30.77 7.62 -0.34
CA VAL A 115 30.40 7.12 0.99
C VAL A 115 30.82 5.66 1.19
N ALA A 116 31.14 5.30 2.43
CA ALA A 116 31.25 3.91 2.88
C ALA A 116 30.63 3.78 4.27
N PHE A 117 30.08 2.60 4.58
CA PHE A 117 29.69 2.30 5.96
C PHE A 117 30.94 2.28 6.84
N ALA A 118 30.88 2.97 7.97
CA ALA A 118 31.97 2.97 8.93
C ALA A 118 32.23 1.51 9.37
N ASN A 119 33.46 1.03 9.14
CA ASN A 119 33.83 -0.32 9.59
C ASN A 119 33.97 -0.32 11.12
N SER A 120 33.14 -1.10 11.81
CA SER A 120 33.29 -1.35 13.25
C SER A 120 34.50 -2.23 13.62
N ASN A 121 35.31 -2.64 12.64
CA ASN A 121 36.48 -3.49 12.84
C ASN A 121 37.75 -2.86 12.29
N LYS A 122 38.50 -2.09 13.11
CA LYS A 122 39.97 -2.07 13.12
C LYS A 122 40.54 -1.68 14.49
N ARG A 123 40.64 -2.66 15.38
CA ARG A 123 41.81 -2.81 16.26
C ARG A 123 42.83 -3.61 15.45
N GLY A 124 43.77 -2.94 14.80
CA GLY A 124 44.72 -3.61 13.90
C GLY A 124 45.63 -2.65 13.11
N LEU A 125 46.71 -2.25 13.80
CA LEU A 125 48.02 -1.77 13.35
C LEU A 125 48.25 -1.57 11.82
N LEU A 126 48.59 -0.32 11.46
CA LEU A 126 49.33 0.15 10.26
C LEU A 126 48.65 0.07 8.88
N THR A 127 47.96 1.15 8.49
CA THR A 127 47.95 1.65 7.11
C THR A 127 47.74 3.17 7.11
N ASN A 128 48.79 3.93 6.77
CA ASN A 128 48.69 5.37 6.48
C ASN A 128 47.84 5.57 5.23
N CYS A 129 46.62 6.08 5.41
CA CYS A 129 45.81 6.65 4.33
C CYS A 129 45.38 8.03 4.83
N ASP A 130 46.04 9.07 4.35
CA ASP A 130 45.87 10.46 4.79
C ASP A 130 44.64 11.11 4.11
N HIS A 131 43.50 10.42 4.15
CA HIS A 131 42.22 11.00 3.76
C HIS A 131 41.46 11.38 5.03
N LYS A 132 41.16 12.67 5.19
CA LYS A 132 40.24 13.19 6.21
C LYS A 132 38.84 12.61 5.97
N SER A 133 38.61 11.38 6.40
CA SER A 133 37.27 10.79 6.48
C SER A 133 36.57 11.41 7.67
N THR A 134 35.48 12.14 7.42
CA THR A 134 34.63 12.65 8.49
C THR A 134 33.52 11.62 8.73
N ASN A 135 33.54 10.96 9.89
CA ASN A 135 32.45 10.09 10.31
C ASN A 135 31.19 10.94 10.44
N THR A 136 30.19 10.66 9.60
CA THR A 136 28.95 11.44 9.55
C THR A 136 27.76 10.53 9.81
N ALA A 137 26.93 10.91 10.78
CA ALA A 137 25.63 10.27 10.99
C ALA A 137 24.63 10.84 9.98
N ILE A 138 24.04 9.97 9.15
CA ILE A 138 23.03 10.35 8.17
C ILE A 138 21.69 9.73 8.59
N GLU A 139 20.66 10.58 8.70
CA GLU A 139 19.27 10.19 8.89
C GLU A 139 18.44 10.58 7.66
N ILE A 140 17.72 9.62 7.09
CA ILE A 140 16.85 9.82 5.93
C ILE A 140 15.45 9.36 6.31
N THR A 141 14.47 10.25 6.12
CA THR A 141 13.05 9.98 6.36
C THR A 141 12.30 10.07 5.04
N LEU A 142 11.70 8.96 4.62
CA LEU A 142 10.80 8.90 3.46
C LEU A 142 9.38 8.69 3.96
N LYS A 143 8.42 9.49 3.49
CA LYS A 143 6.99 9.35 3.84
C LYS A 143 6.23 8.71 2.68
N GLY A 144 5.38 7.75 3.01
CA GLY A 144 4.46 7.10 2.06
C GLY A 144 3.25 7.96 1.73
N ASN A 145 2.52 7.56 0.69
CA ASN A 145 1.32 8.25 0.20
C ASN A 145 0.05 7.79 0.95
N GLU A 146 -0.97 8.66 0.94
CA GLU A 146 -2.30 8.39 1.48
C GLU A 146 -3.06 7.32 0.65
N PRO A 147 -4.11 6.67 1.21
CA PRO A 147 -4.92 5.72 0.46
C PRO A 147 -5.51 6.36 -0.79
N PRO A 148 -5.61 5.63 -1.93
CA PRO A 148 -6.13 6.19 -3.18
C PRO A 148 -7.52 6.77 -2.99
N GLU A 149 -7.75 8.00 -3.48
CA GLU A 149 -9.04 8.70 -3.37
C GLU A 149 -10.22 7.85 -3.88
N GLY A 150 -10.03 7.14 -4.98
CA GLY A 150 -11.07 6.26 -5.53
C GLY A 150 -11.52 5.15 -4.57
N LEU A 151 -10.59 4.54 -3.81
CA LEU A 151 -10.95 3.53 -2.81
C LEU A 151 -11.77 4.16 -1.68
N GLN A 152 -11.41 5.38 -1.26
CA GLN A 152 -12.15 6.11 -0.23
C GLN A 152 -13.59 6.40 -0.68
N LEU A 153 -13.78 6.88 -1.92
CA LEU A 153 -15.10 7.16 -2.49
C LEU A 153 -15.98 5.90 -2.60
N VAL A 154 -15.39 4.76 -2.97
CA VAL A 154 -16.12 3.48 -3.05
C VAL A 154 -16.60 3.05 -1.66
N ILE A 155 -15.73 3.13 -0.65
CA ILE A 155 -16.08 2.81 0.75
C ILE A 155 -17.20 3.74 1.22
N GLU A 156 -17.06 5.05 1.03
CA GLU A 156 -18.06 6.04 1.43
C GLU A 156 -19.42 5.79 0.76
N GLY A 157 -19.42 5.46 -0.53
CA GLY A 157 -20.63 5.11 -1.27
C GLY A 157 -21.36 3.90 -0.68
N TYR A 158 -20.63 2.82 -0.36
CA TYR A 158 -21.23 1.63 0.26
C TYR A 158 -21.68 1.90 1.71
N GLU A 159 -20.93 2.68 2.49
CA GLU A 159 -21.36 3.09 3.83
C GLU A 159 -22.65 3.90 3.80
N LYS A 160 -22.77 4.83 2.85
CA LYS A 160 -23.99 5.62 2.67
C LYS A 160 -25.17 4.75 2.26
N ALA A 161 -24.95 3.80 1.35
CA ALA A 161 -25.97 2.82 0.96
C ALA A 161 -26.40 1.97 2.17
N LEU A 162 -25.46 1.53 3.01
CA LEU A 162 -25.76 0.80 4.24
C LEU A 162 -26.59 1.64 5.21
N ARG A 163 -26.19 2.88 5.49
CA ARG A 163 -26.94 3.78 6.37
C ARG A 163 -28.39 3.96 5.89
N SER A 164 -28.61 4.06 4.58
CA SER A 164 -29.97 4.19 4.02
C SER A 164 -30.87 2.97 4.26
N GLN A 165 -30.29 1.78 4.50
CA GLN A 165 -31.04 0.56 4.77
C GLN A 165 -31.32 0.35 6.27
N ILE A 166 -30.64 1.10 7.14
CA ILE A 166 -30.83 1.03 8.59
C ILE A 166 -31.95 2.01 8.97
N PRO A 167 -33.08 1.55 9.54
CA PRO A 167 -34.15 2.45 9.98
C PRO A 167 -33.66 3.33 11.15
N GLY A 168 -33.64 4.64 10.94
CA GLY A 168 -33.16 5.63 11.93
C GLY A 168 -32.96 7.01 11.33
#